data_AF-A0A5B0W1U9-F1
#
_entry.id   AF-A0A5B0W1U9-F1
#
_cell.length_a   1.000
_cell.length_b   1.000
_cell.length_c   1.000
_cell.angle_alpha   90.00
_cell.angle_beta   90.00
_cell.angle_gamma   90.00
#
_symmetry.space_group_name_H-M   'P 1'
#
loop_
_entity.id
_entity.type
_entity.pdbx_description
1 polymer ?
#
loop_
_entity_poly.entity_id
_entity_poly.type
_entity_poly.pdbx_seq_one_letter_code
_entity_poly.pdbx_strand_id
1 'polypeptide(L)' 'MSVKNEKEAIEAPEASYTKEQFLNSTKYSYQDKDVLSALLEPEKLYTAAEAQQVIEEFKNKEAE' A
#
# COMPACT_ATOMS: atom_id res chain seq x y z
N MET A 1 -7.19 1.67 -31.44
CA MET A 1 -6.02 1.65 -30.53
C MET A 1 -6.54 1.99 -29.16
N SER A 2 -6.25 1.11 -28.21
CA SER A 2 -6.97 0.97 -26.95
C SER A 2 -6.90 2.22 -26.07
N VAL A 3 -8.09 2.59 -25.62
CA VAL A 3 -8.44 3.53 -24.55
C VAL A 3 -7.34 3.67 -23.49
N LYS A 4 -6.86 4.91 -23.33
CA LYS A 4 -6.10 5.33 -22.17
C LYS A 4 -6.94 6.33 -21.39
N ASN A 5 -6.99 6.09 -20.09
CA ASN A 5 -7.27 7.09 -19.05
C ASN A 5 -8.72 7.19 -18.56
N GLU A 6 -9.22 6.09 -18.00
CA GLU A 6 -10.20 6.16 -16.92
C GLU A 6 -9.42 6.31 -15.59
N LYS A 7 -9.37 7.56 -15.10
CA LYS A 7 -9.21 7.86 -13.68
C LYS A 7 -10.45 7.34 -12.98
N GLU A 8 -10.46 6.04 -12.76
CA GLU A 8 -11.51 5.39 -12.02
C GLU A 8 -11.12 5.51 -10.55
N ALA A 9 -11.51 6.65 -9.96
CA ALA A 9 -11.77 6.75 -8.53
C ALA A 9 -13.02 5.93 -8.23
N ILE A 10 -12.89 4.61 -8.42
CA ILE A 10 -13.86 3.63 -7.96
C ILE A 10 -13.59 3.47 -6.50
N GLU A 11 -14.58 3.81 -5.70
CA GLU A 11 -14.79 3.28 -4.35
C GLU A 11 -14.74 1.76 -4.46
N ALA A 12 -13.52 1.21 -4.37
CA ALA A 12 -13.24 -0.16 -4.78
C ALA A 12 -13.62 -1.10 -3.64
N PRO A 13 -14.27 -2.25 -3.94
CA PRO A 13 -14.33 -3.36 -2.99
C PRO A 13 -12.89 -3.66 -2.58
N GLU A 14 -12.63 -3.81 -1.27
CA GLU A 14 -11.30 -3.87 -0.64
C GLU A 14 -10.31 -4.75 -1.41
N ALA A 15 -9.68 -4.18 -2.43
CA ALA A 15 -8.84 -4.94 -3.33
C ALA A 15 -7.55 -5.23 -2.59
N SER A 16 -7.23 -6.51 -2.49
CA SER A 16 -6.01 -6.96 -1.82
C SER A 16 -4.86 -6.88 -2.83
N TYR A 17 -3.79 -6.21 -2.44
CA TYR A 17 -2.60 -5.99 -3.24
C TYR A 17 -1.40 -6.66 -2.58
N THR A 18 -0.42 -7.09 -3.38
CA THR A 18 0.86 -7.55 -2.86
C THR A 18 1.69 -6.39 -2.34
N LYS A 19 2.65 -6.66 -1.46
CA LYS A 19 3.61 -5.64 -1.03
C LYS A 19 4.31 -4.98 -2.21
N GLU A 20 4.69 -5.74 -3.23
CA GLU A 20 5.30 -5.20 -4.45
C GLU A 20 4.43 -4.15 -5.16
N GLN A 21 3.11 -4.33 -5.19
CA GLN A 21 2.20 -3.33 -5.75
C GLN A 21 2.18 -2.04 -4.93
N PHE A 22 2.26 -2.14 -3.60
CA PHE A 22 2.42 -0.97 -2.73
C PHE A 22 3.77 -0.28 -2.94
N LEU A 23 4.85 -1.05 -3.09
CA LEU A 23 6.20 -0.53 -3.36
C LEU A 23 6.32 0.16 -4.72
N ASN A 24 5.61 -0.34 -5.73
CA ASN A 24 5.57 0.28 -7.06
C ASN A 24 4.58 1.45 -7.15
N SER A 25 3.68 1.60 -6.19
CA SER A 25 2.69 2.68 -6.19
C SER A 25 3.32 4.04 -5.92
N THR A 26 2.79 5.10 -6.54
CA THR A 26 3.17 6.49 -6.25
C THR A 26 2.41 7.07 -5.05
N LYS A 27 1.48 6.30 -4.47
CA LYS A 27 0.69 6.69 -3.28
C LYS A 27 1.54 6.81 -2.01
N TYR A 28 2.63 6.06 -1.91
CA TYR A 28 3.44 5.93 -0.68
C TYR A 28 4.82 6.57 -0.85
N SER A 29 5.35 7.17 0.21
CA SER A 29 6.71 7.72 0.21
C SER A 29 7.75 6.61 0.33
N TYR A 30 9.02 6.93 0.06
CA TYR A 30 10.12 5.96 0.18
C TYR A 30 10.20 5.32 1.58
N GLN A 31 9.98 6.10 2.64
CA GLN A 31 9.96 5.58 4.02
C GLN A 31 8.77 4.65 4.25
N ASP A 32 7.58 5.04 3.80
CA ASP A 32 6.38 4.20 3.95
C ASP A 32 6.56 2.88 3.18
N LYS A 33 7.16 2.93 1.98
CA LYS A 33 7.52 1.74 1.20
C LYS A 33 8.51 0.85 1.93
N ASP A 34 9.53 1.41 2.56
CA ASP A 34 10.51 0.64 3.33
C ASP A 34 9.82 -0.13 4.46
N VAL A 35 8.96 0.56 5.22
CA VAL A 35 8.13 -0.01 6.28
C VAL A 35 7.22 -1.13 5.75
N LEU A 36 6.49 -0.87 4.66
CA LEU A 36 5.63 -1.89 4.04
C LEU A 36 6.45 -3.08 3.52
N SER A 37 7.66 -2.85 2.99
CA SER A 37 8.52 -3.93 2.50
C SER A 37 9.02 -4.85 3.61
N ALA A 38 9.30 -4.27 4.78
CA ALA A 38 9.83 -4.93 5.96
C ALA A 38 8.74 -5.63 6.78
N LEU A 39 7.55 -5.04 6.87
CA LEU A 39 6.45 -5.54 7.70
C LEU A 39 5.45 -6.41 6.92
N LEU A 40 5.22 -6.15 5.63
CA LEU A 40 4.32 -6.98 4.81
C LEU A 40 5.04 -8.22 4.28
N GLU A 41 4.32 -9.34 4.27
CA GLU A 41 4.81 -10.60 3.70
C GLU A 41 4.57 -10.65 2.19
N PRO A 42 5.53 -11.16 1.39
CA PRO A 42 5.40 -11.24 -0.07
C PRO A 42 4.29 -12.20 -0.53
N GLU A 43 4.03 -13.25 0.23
CA GLU A 43 3.03 -14.28 -0.08
C GLU A 43 1.62 -13.91 0.38
N LYS A 44 1.47 -12.77 1.07
CA LYS A 44 0.18 -12.27 1.53
C LYS A 44 -0.26 -11.05 0.72
N LEU A 45 -1.57 -10.95 0.57
CA LEU A 45 -2.22 -9.78 0.00
C LEU A 45 -2.77 -8.95 1.14
N TYR A 46 -2.60 -7.64 1.02
CA TYR A 46 -3.04 -6.67 2.01
C TYR A 46 -3.90 -5.62 1.32
N THR A 47 -4.92 -5.13 2.01
CA THR A 47 -5.70 -4.00 1.53
C THR A 47 -4.93 -2.69 1.73
N ALA A 48 -5.34 -1.64 1.03
CA ALA A 48 -4.76 -0.31 1.24
C ALA A 48 -4.93 0.18 2.70
N ALA A 49 -6.02 -0.21 3.37
CA ALA A 49 -6.29 0.10 4.77
C ALA A 49 -5.32 -0.64 5.71
N GLU A 50 -5.06 -1.92 5.47
CA GLU A 50 -4.07 -2.69 6.25
C GLU A 50 -2.66 -2.13 6.09
N ALA A 51 -2.26 -1.82 4.85
CA ALA A 51 -0.96 -1.19 4.59
C ALA A 51 -0.85 0.14 5.36
N GLN A 52 -1.91 0.95 5.37
CA GLN A 52 -1.92 2.22 6.08
C GLN A 52 -1.82 2.04 7.60
N GLN A 53 -2.56 1.08 8.18
CA GLN A 53 -2.43 0.74 9.61
C GLN A 53 -1.01 0.31 9.97
N VAL A 54 -0.38 -0.53 9.16
CA VAL A 54 1.00 -0.99 9.40
C VAL A 54 1.99 0.19 9.45
N ILE A 55 1.84 1.15 8.54
CA ILE A 55 2.66 2.37 8.54
C ILE A 55 2.39 3.21 9.79
N GLU A 56 1.13 3.38 10.17
CA GLU A 56 0.75 4.17 11.35
C GLU A 56 1.24 3.54 12.64
N GLU A 57 1.08 2.22 12.82
CA GLU A 57 1.59 1.48 13.98
C GLU A 57 3.11 1.57 14.09
N PHE A 58 3.83 1.48 12.96
CA PHE A 58 5.27 1.65 12.94
C PHE A 58 5.68 3.06 13.38
N LYS A 59 5.06 4.10 12.81
CA LYS A 59 5.33 5.49 13.17
C LYS A 59 4.98 5.81 14.62
N ASN A 60 3.91 5.22 15.15
CA ASN A 60 3.51 5.41 16.54
C ASN A 60 4.51 4.75 17.49
N LYS A 61 5.01 3.55 17.16
CA LYS A 61 6.06 2.87 17.94
C LYS A 61 7.40 3.61 17.98
N GLU A 62 7.77 4.33 16.92
CA GLU A 62 9.00 5.13 16.91
C GLU A 62 8.87 6.45 17.70
N ALA A 63 7.65 6.86 18.05
CA ALA A 63 7.38 8.10 18.76
C ALA A 63 7.39 7.99 20.30
N GLU A 64 7.57 6.78 20.85
CA GLU A 64 7.64 6.51 22.30
C GLU A 64 9.07 6.39 22.84
#